data_AF-I1RCF5-F1
#
_entry.id   AF-I1RCF5-F1
#
_cell.length_a   1.000
_cell.length_b   1.000
_cell.length_c   1.000
_cell.angle_alpha   90.00
_cell.angle_beta   90.00
_cell.angle_gamma   90.00
#
_symmetry.space_group_name_H-M   'P 1'
#
loop_
_entity.id
_entity.type
_entity.pdbx_description
1 polymer ?
#
loop_
_entity_poly.entity_id
_entity_poly.type
_entity_poly.pdbx_seq_one_letter_code
_entity_poly.pdbx_strand_id
1 'polypeptide(L)'
;MGCGDSLPQGDLTYLERSVILSSLHELQSQEGKARVERLFLMEGGEHVAVILLLDGEDSMLGFSNVQAEWLCWDYAMPIIPINTIETLPGCLESLQQDYSRERSPHDANTSITSRDLVRWCVNGKALSRDQVNILTEITSGFGDLTSRSSLPSGQAIIREYLGSEDGGRLISFLTNDFPKAQG
;
A
#
# COMPACT_ATOMS: atom_id res chain seq x y z
N MET A 1 48.07 -6.59 19.79
CA MET A 1 47.32 -5.78 18.79
C MET A 1 46.28 -6.69 18.16
N GLY A 2 45.07 -6.72 18.73
CA GLY A 2 43.94 -7.42 18.12
C GLY A 2 43.15 -6.42 17.31
N CYS A 3 43.09 -6.62 15.99
CA CYS A 3 42.10 -5.93 15.16
C CYS A 3 40.77 -6.64 15.39
N GLY A 4 39.91 -6.02 16.20
CA GLY A 4 38.50 -6.39 16.27
C GLY A 4 37.81 -5.76 15.08
N ASP A 5 37.70 -6.51 13.99
CA ASP A 5 36.80 -6.17 12.90
C ASP A 5 35.37 -6.45 13.38
N SER A 6 34.74 -5.40 13.91
CA SER A 6 33.30 -5.36 14.13
C SER A 6 32.61 -5.33 12.77
N LEU A 7 32.14 -6.48 12.31
CA LEU A 7 31.15 -6.57 11.25
C LEU A 7 29.94 -5.71 11.64
N PRO A 8 29.44 -4.81 10.77
CA PRO A 8 28.16 -4.17 11.02
C PRO A 8 27.11 -5.27 10.93
N GLN A 9 26.44 -5.50 12.05
CA GLN A 9 25.23 -6.31 12.13
C GLN A 9 24.14 -5.51 11.41
N GLY A 10 24.19 -5.55 10.08
CA GLY A 10 23.14 -5.05 9.22
C GLY A 10 21.92 -5.89 9.51
N ASP A 11 20.95 -5.28 10.18
CA ASP A 11 19.62 -5.82 10.36
C ASP A 11 19.02 -6.00 8.96
N LEU A 12 19.17 -7.20 8.41
CA LEU A 12 18.63 -7.57 7.12
C LEU A 12 17.14 -7.79 7.31
N THR A 13 16.40 -6.68 7.39
CA THR A 13 14.98 -6.65 7.05
C THR A 13 14.87 -6.94 5.55
N TYR A 14 15.00 -8.23 5.20
CA TYR A 14 14.51 -8.72 3.92
C TYR A 14 12.99 -8.55 3.95
N LEU A 15 12.51 -7.45 3.37
CA LEU A 15 11.11 -7.35 2.95
C LEU A 15 10.89 -8.45 1.91
N GLU A 16 10.39 -9.60 2.38
CA GLU A 16 10.08 -10.77 1.58
C GLU A 16 8.79 -10.47 0.80
N ARG A 17 8.92 -10.12 -0.48
CA ARG A 17 7.75 -9.98 -1.35
C ARG A 17 7.03 -11.32 -1.45
N SER A 18 5.77 -11.36 -1.04
CA SER A 18 4.93 -12.55 -1.09
C SER A 18 4.32 -12.69 -2.49
N VAL A 19 4.68 -13.74 -3.21
CA VAL A 19 4.08 -14.04 -4.52
C VAL A 19 3.03 -15.14 -4.35
N ILE A 20 1.80 -14.87 -4.81
CA ILE A 20 0.75 -15.88 -4.86
C ILE A 20 0.68 -16.42 -6.29
N LEU A 21 0.68 -17.74 -6.43
CA LEU A 21 0.25 -18.39 -7.65
C LEU A 21 -1.22 -18.80 -7.50
N SER A 22 -2.08 -18.37 -8.43
CA SER A 22 -3.48 -18.79 -8.45
C SER A 22 -3.97 -19.07 -9.87
N SER A 23 -4.98 -19.94 -9.96
CA SER A 23 -5.78 -20.06 -11.18
C SER A 23 -6.92 -19.05 -11.18
N LEU A 24 -7.52 -18.81 -12.35
CA LEU A 24 -8.68 -17.94 -12.48
C LEU A 24 -9.87 -18.39 -11.62
N HIS A 25 -10.15 -19.70 -11.59
CA HIS A 25 -11.24 -20.26 -10.80
C HIS A 25 -11.05 -20.04 -9.29
N GLU A 26 -9.83 -20.24 -8.78
CA GLU A 26 -9.52 -19.96 -7.39
C GLU A 26 -9.70 -18.49 -7.06
N LEU A 27 -9.20 -17.60 -7.91
CA LEU A 27 -9.23 -16.15 -7.67
C LEU A 27 -10.65 -15.58 -7.68
N GLN A 28 -11.56 -16.21 -8.43
CA GLN A 28 -12.98 -15.87 -8.47
C GLN A 28 -13.80 -16.47 -7.32
N SER A 29 -13.27 -17.50 -6.65
CA SER A 29 -13.94 -18.12 -5.50
C SER A 29 -13.96 -17.18 -4.29
N GLN A 30 -14.91 -17.41 -3.36
CA GLN A 30 -14.97 -16.66 -2.11
C GLN A 30 -13.69 -16.80 -1.27
N GLU A 31 -13.07 -17.98 -1.28
CA GLU A 31 -11.84 -18.24 -0.56
C GLU A 31 -10.65 -17.48 -1.17
N GLY A 32 -10.54 -17.47 -2.51
CA GLY A 32 -9.51 -16.70 -3.21
C GLY A 32 -9.66 -15.20 -3.00
N LYS A 33 -10.90 -14.69 -3.06
CA LYS A 33 -11.23 -13.28 -2.74
C LYS A 33 -10.81 -12.91 -1.32
N ALA A 34 -11.17 -13.73 -0.33
CA ALA A 34 -10.78 -13.50 1.07
C ALA A 34 -9.25 -13.59 1.28
N ARG A 35 -8.56 -14.45 0.53
CA ARG A 35 -7.10 -14.56 0.57
C ARG A 35 -6.42 -13.30 0.03
N VAL A 36 -6.87 -12.81 -1.13
CA VAL A 36 -6.39 -11.55 -1.73
C VAL A 36 -6.65 -10.38 -0.79
N GLU A 37 -7.85 -10.29 -0.21
CA GLU A 37 -8.21 -9.24 0.75
C GLU A 37 -7.31 -9.27 1.99
N ARG A 38 -7.08 -10.46 2.57
CA ARG A 38 -6.18 -10.60 3.72
C ARG A 38 -4.76 -10.12 3.40
N LEU A 39 -4.26 -10.44 2.21
CA LEU A 39 -2.92 -10.05 1.78
C LEU A 39 -2.83 -8.56 1.46
N PHE A 40 -3.88 -7.97 0.90
CA PHE A 40 -3.98 -6.52 0.73
C PHE A 40 -3.97 -5.79 2.08
N LEU A 41 -4.65 -6.34 3.10
CA LEU A 41 -4.64 -5.77 4.45
C LEU A 41 -3.26 -5.86 5.13
N MET A 42 -2.33 -6.67 4.62
CA MET A 42 -0.94 -6.68 5.08
C MET A 42 -0.13 -5.67 4.26
N GLU A 43 0.23 -4.55 4.89
CA GLU A 43 1.03 -3.47 4.28
C GLU A 43 0.42 -2.90 2.99
N GLY A 44 -0.90 -2.91 2.85
CA GLY A 44 -1.59 -2.39 1.67
C GLY A 44 -1.35 -3.22 0.39
N GLY A 45 -0.79 -4.44 0.52
CA GLY A 45 -0.37 -5.25 -0.61
C GLY A 45 0.88 -4.72 -1.33
N GLU A 46 1.61 -3.77 -0.74
CA GLU A 46 2.81 -3.14 -1.33
C GLU A 46 3.88 -4.17 -1.73
N HIS A 47 3.92 -5.29 -1.03
CA HIS A 47 4.90 -6.35 -1.25
C HIS A 47 4.27 -7.66 -1.74
N VAL A 48 3.07 -7.59 -2.30
CA VAL A 48 2.33 -8.77 -2.77
C VAL A 48 2.11 -8.68 -4.26
N ALA A 49 2.47 -9.75 -4.99
CA ALA A 49 2.13 -9.90 -6.40
C ALA A 49 1.30 -11.16 -6.60
N VAL A 50 0.29 -11.09 -7.47
CA VAL A 50 -0.53 -12.24 -7.82
C VAL A 50 -0.17 -12.69 -9.24
N ILE A 51 0.45 -13.86 -9.35
CA ILE A 51 0.67 -14.53 -10.61
C ILE A 51 -0.58 -15.36 -10.92
N LEU A 52 -1.23 -15.01 -12.02
CA LEU A 52 -2.46 -15.64 -12.47
C LEU A 52 -2.18 -16.56 -13.65
N LEU A 53 -2.39 -17.86 -13.46
CA LEU A 53 -2.34 -18.82 -14.55
C LEU A 53 -3.63 -18.75 -15.38
N LEU A 54 -3.49 -18.25 -16.60
CA LEU A 54 -4.52 -18.22 -17.63
C LEU A 54 -4.48 -19.55 -18.38
N ASP A 55 -5.46 -20.41 -18.08
CA ASP A 55 -5.65 -21.68 -18.77
C ASP A 55 -7.03 -21.72 -19.43
N GLY A 56 -7.08 -22.17 -20.69
CA GLY A 56 -8.32 -22.31 -21.46
C GLY A 56 -8.70 -21.11 -22.36
N GLU A 57 -9.72 -21.36 -23.20
CA GLU A 57 -10.16 -20.50 -24.31
C GLU A 57 -10.81 -19.17 -23.85
N ASP A 58 -11.46 -19.17 -22.68
CA ASP A 58 -12.12 -17.98 -22.10
C ASP A 58 -11.28 -17.26 -21.03
N SER A 59 -10.02 -17.67 -20.84
CA SER A 59 -9.16 -17.18 -19.76
C SER A 59 -8.94 -15.66 -19.80
N MET A 60 -8.85 -15.07 -21.00
CA MET A 60 -8.68 -13.63 -21.18
C MET A 60 -9.92 -12.82 -20.79
N LEU A 61 -11.12 -13.32 -21.10
CA LEU A 61 -12.38 -12.68 -20.70
C LEU A 61 -12.55 -12.76 -19.18
N GLY A 62 -12.24 -13.92 -18.60
CA GLY A 62 -12.22 -14.10 -17.16
C GLY A 62 -11.20 -13.19 -16.46
N PHE A 63 -10.01 -13.02 -17.02
CA PHE A 63 -8.99 -12.10 -16.51
C PHE A 63 -9.45 -10.65 -16.54
N SER A 64 -10.09 -10.21 -17.63
CA SER A 64 -10.68 -8.87 -17.72
C SER A 64 -11.72 -8.62 -16.62
N ASN A 65 -12.55 -9.62 -16.31
CA ASN A 65 -13.53 -9.51 -15.24
C ASN A 65 -12.86 -9.38 -13.86
N VAL A 66 -11.81 -10.17 -13.60
CA VAL A 66 -11.05 -10.08 -12.35
C VAL A 66 -10.39 -8.70 -12.21
N GLN A 67 -9.80 -8.16 -13.28
CA GLN A 67 -9.23 -6.81 -13.25
C GLN A 67 -10.28 -5.74 -12.96
N ALA A 68 -11.47 -5.84 -13.57
CA ALA A 68 -12.57 -4.92 -13.30
C ALA A 68 -13.06 -5.00 -11.84
N GLU A 69 -13.16 -6.21 -11.27
CA GLU A 69 -13.49 -6.39 -9.86
C GLU A 69 -12.42 -5.79 -8.93
N TRP A 70 -11.13 -5.98 -9.24
CA TRP A 70 -10.03 -5.40 -8.46
C TRP A 70 -9.98 -3.88 -8.49
N LEU A 71 -10.28 -3.27 -9.64
CA LEU A 71 -10.40 -1.81 -9.74
C LEU A 71 -11.54 -1.28 -8.85
N CYS A 72 -12.65 -2.00 -8.74
CA CYS A 72 -13.74 -1.62 -7.83
C CYS A 72 -13.35 -1.69 -6.35
N TRP A 73 -12.34 -2.51 -6.01
CA TRP A 73 -11.87 -2.71 -4.64
C TRP A 73 -10.60 -1.92 -4.31
N ASP A 74 -10.08 -1.12 -5.25
CA ASP A 74 -8.87 -0.31 -5.11
C ASP A 74 -7.64 -1.12 -4.65
N TYR A 75 -7.57 -2.39 -5.06
CA TYR A 75 -6.40 -3.23 -4.78
C TYR A 75 -5.22 -2.76 -5.62
N ALA A 76 -4.18 -2.29 -4.93
CA ALA A 76 -2.94 -1.81 -5.55
C ALA A 76 -1.97 -2.94 -5.94
N MET A 77 -2.31 -4.21 -5.67
CA MET A 77 -1.46 -5.36 -5.96
C MET A 77 -1.44 -5.66 -7.47
N PRO A 78 -0.28 -5.92 -8.08
CA PRO A 78 -0.22 -6.31 -9.49
C PRO A 78 -0.76 -7.73 -9.73
N ILE A 79 -1.57 -7.89 -10.80
CA ILE A 79 -1.78 -9.20 -11.43
C ILE A 79 -0.79 -9.38 -12.56
N ILE A 80 -0.07 -10.49 -12.54
CA ILE A 80 0.85 -10.88 -13.61
C ILE A 80 0.26 -12.12 -14.28
N PRO A 81 -0.33 -11.98 -15.47
CA PRO A 81 -0.86 -13.12 -16.19
C PRO A 81 0.29 -13.97 -16.76
N ILE A 82 0.21 -15.28 -16.57
CA ILE A 82 1.04 -16.27 -17.26
C ILE A 82 0.13 -17.23 -18.01
N ASN A 83 0.55 -17.67 -19.20
CA ASN A 83 -0.24 -18.58 -20.04
C ASN A 83 0.11 -20.05 -19.82
N THR A 84 1.27 -20.34 -19.25
CA THR A 84 1.71 -21.69 -18.91
C THR A 84 2.56 -21.67 -17.64
N ILE A 85 2.53 -22.77 -16.89
CA ILE A 85 3.36 -22.96 -15.69
C ILE A 85 4.86 -22.91 -16.00
N GLU A 86 5.26 -23.22 -17.23
CA GLU A 86 6.66 -23.21 -17.68
C GLU A 86 7.27 -21.80 -17.69
N THR A 87 6.44 -20.76 -17.81
CA THR A 87 6.88 -19.36 -17.75
C THR A 87 7.04 -18.83 -16.32
N LEU A 88 6.56 -19.57 -15.32
CA LEU A 88 6.60 -19.18 -13.91
C LEU A 88 8.03 -18.93 -13.40
N PRO A 89 9.04 -19.80 -13.65
CA PRO A 89 10.38 -19.57 -13.16
C PRO A 89 10.99 -18.27 -13.70
N GLY A 90 10.87 -18.01 -15.01
CA GLY A 90 11.37 -16.77 -15.62
C GLY A 90 10.62 -15.52 -15.12
N CYS A 91 9.32 -15.65 -14.83
CA CYS A 91 8.54 -14.59 -14.22
C CYS A 91 9.02 -14.27 -12.79
N LEU A 92 9.29 -15.29 -11.97
CA LEU A 92 9.81 -15.12 -10.62
C LEU A 92 11.23 -14.53 -10.62
N GLU A 93 12.10 -14.99 -11.51
CA GLU A 93 13.44 -14.43 -11.69
C GLU A 93 13.39 -12.94 -12.08
N SER A 94 12.50 -12.58 -13.01
CA SER A 94 12.32 -11.18 -13.43
C SER A 94 11.84 -10.30 -12.26
N LEU A 95 10.87 -10.78 -11.47
CA LEU A 95 10.40 -10.10 -10.27
C LEU A 95 11.50 -9.89 -9.21
N GLN A 96 12.37 -10.90 -9.04
CA GLN A 96 13.51 -10.82 -8.13
C GLN A 96 14.59 -9.85 -8.62
N GLN A 97 14.81 -9.79 -9.94
CA GLN A 97 15.77 -8.86 -10.55
C GLN A 97 15.29 -7.42 -10.48
N ASP A 98 14.00 -7.17 -10.77
CA ASP A 98 13.41 -5.84 -10.65
C ASP A 98 13.49 -5.32 -9.21
N TYR A 99 13.26 -6.20 -8.22
CA TYR A 99 13.46 -5.86 -6.81
C TYR A 99 14.92 -5.48 -6.49
N SER A 100 15.87 -6.27 -6.98
CA SER A 100 17.30 -6.02 -6.77
C SER A 100 17.75 -4.70 -7.42
N ARG A 101 17.08 -4.29 -8.49
CA ARG A 101 17.33 -3.04 -9.23
C ARG A 101 16.67 -1.82 -8.58
N GLU A 102 15.46 -1.96 -8.06
CA GLU A 102 14.75 -0.95 -7.25
C GLU A 102 15.49 -0.62 -5.94
N ARG A 103 16.30 -1.56 -5.42
CA ARG A 103 17.21 -1.33 -4.28
C ARG A 103 18.45 -0.48 -4.61
N SER A 104 18.69 -0.09 -5.87
CA SER A 104 19.68 0.96 -6.12
C SER A 104 19.14 2.25 -5.49
N PRO A 105 19.91 2.98 -4.66
CA PRO A 105 19.39 4.10 -3.90
C PRO A 105 19.08 5.25 -4.86
N HIS A 106 17.86 5.25 -5.39
CA HIS A 106 17.30 6.41 -6.06
C HIS A 106 16.47 7.14 -5.01
N ASP A 107 17.08 8.18 -4.45
CA ASP A 107 16.44 9.23 -3.66
C ASP A 107 15.24 9.81 -4.44
N ALA A 108 14.03 9.24 -4.28
CA ALA A 108 12.78 9.84 -4.77
C ALA A 108 11.48 9.26 -4.17
N ASN A 109 11.45 8.01 -3.67
CA ASN A 109 10.17 7.34 -3.44
C ASN A 109 9.56 7.45 -2.03
N THR A 110 10.25 8.04 -1.05
CA THR A 110 9.69 8.25 0.31
C THR A 110 8.47 9.18 0.29
N SER A 111 8.36 10.06 -0.72
CA SER A 111 7.23 10.99 -0.87
C SER A 111 5.94 10.34 -1.38
N ILE A 112 6.04 9.25 -2.16
CA ILE A 112 4.89 8.59 -2.77
C ILE A 112 4.25 7.61 -1.78
N THR A 113 5.06 6.79 -1.10
CA THR A 113 4.57 5.92 -0.01
C THR A 113 4.01 6.72 1.16
N SER A 114 4.63 7.84 1.54
CA SER A 114 4.06 8.69 2.59
C SER A 114 2.71 9.33 2.19
N ARG A 115 2.52 9.69 0.92
CA ARG A 115 1.22 10.16 0.39
C ARG A 115 0.13 9.11 0.46
N ASP A 116 0.45 7.88 0.07
CA ASP A 116 -0.52 6.79 0.05
C ASP A 116 -0.87 6.31 1.46
N LEU A 117 0.00 6.54 2.46
CA LEU A 117 -0.31 6.33 3.87
C LEU A 117 -1.18 7.44 4.47
N VAL A 118 -0.94 8.71 4.11
CA VAL A 118 -1.71 9.86 4.61
C VAL A 118 -3.21 9.72 4.31
N ARG A 119 -3.59 9.08 3.19
CA ARG A 119 -5.01 8.86 2.85
C ARG A 119 -5.77 8.04 3.90
N TRP A 120 -5.05 7.20 4.65
CA TRP A 120 -5.60 6.31 5.67
C TRP A 120 -5.47 6.85 7.09
N CYS A 121 -4.80 7.98 7.30
CA CYS A 121 -4.62 8.57 8.62
C CYS A 121 -5.86 9.33 9.10
N VAL A 122 -7.05 8.79 8.90
CA VAL A 122 -8.32 9.39 9.27
C VAL A 122 -9.25 8.36 9.89
N ASN A 123 -10.08 8.81 10.83
CA ASN A 123 -11.15 7.95 11.34
C ASN A 123 -12.26 7.81 10.29
N GLY A 124 -12.63 6.57 9.94
CA GLY A 124 -13.71 6.26 9.00
C GLY A 124 -13.25 6.24 7.54
N LYS A 125 -14.01 6.89 6.65
CA LYS A 125 -13.73 6.88 5.20
C LYS A 125 -12.38 7.53 4.88
N ALA A 126 -11.55 6.85 4.09
CA ALA A 126 -10.27 7.38 3.61
C ALA A 126 -10.42 8.74 2.90
N LEU A 127 -9.37 9.56 2.97
CA LEU A 127 -9.30 10.81 2.23
C LEU A 127 -9.21 10.54 0.72
N SER A 128 -9.84 11.41 -0.06
CA SER A 128 -9.68 11.41 -1.51
C SER A 128 -8.28 11.85 -1.94
N ARG A 129 -7.91 11.51 -3.18
CA ARG A 129 -6.62 11.90 -3.76
C ARG A 129 -6.39 13.41 -3.76
N ASP A 130 -7.45 14.19 -4.00
CA ASP A 130 -7.39 15.66 -4.01
C ASP A 130 -7.16 16.22 -2.60
N GLN A 131 -7.77 15.61 -1.59
CA GLN A 131 -7.53 15.99 -0.19
C GLN A 131 -6.09 15.69 0.25
N VAL A 132 -5.52 14.57 -0.21
CA VAL A 132 -4.12 14.23 0.04
C VAL A 132 -3.17 15.20 -0.70
N ASN A 133 -3.49 15.60 -1.93
CA ASN A 133 -2.73 16.62 -2.66
C ASN A 133 -2.66 17.93 -1.86
N ILE A 134 -3.80 18.40 -1.37
CA ILE A 134 -3.89 19.63 -0.57
C ILE A 134 -3.03 19.50 0.71
N LEU A 135 -3.08 18.36 1.40
CA LEU A 135 -2.24 18.12 2.57
C LEU A 135 -0.74 18.18 2.25
N THR A 136 -0.32 17.67 1.09
CA THR A 136 1.08 17.74 0.68
C THR A 136 1.55 19.13 0.27
N GLU A 137 0.63 20.03 -0.08
CA GLU A 137 0.95 21.43 -0.36
C GLU A 137 1.14 22.24 0.94
N ILE A 138 0.38 21.93 1.99
CA ILE A 138 0.41 22.67 3.26
C ILE A 138 1.33 22.07 4.33
N THR A 139 1.90 20.88 4.08
CA THR A 139 2.81 20.19 4.99
C THR A 139 4.06 19.72 4.26
N SER A 140 5.21 19.78 4.94
CA SER A 140 6.49 19.29 4.39
C SER A 140 6.69 17.77 4.55
N GLY A 141 5.66 17.06 5.03
CA GLY A 141 5.67 15.62 5.29
C GLY A 141 4.95 15.24 6.57
N PHE A 142 4.97 13.94 6.90
CA PHE A 142 4.19 13.38 8.01
C PHE A 142 4.55 13.98 9.38
N GLY A 143 5.82 14.30 9.62
CA GLY A 143 6.24 14.95 10.86
C GLY A 143 5.64 16.34 11.07
N ASP A 144 5.59 17.16 10.01
CA ASP A 144 4.96 18.49 10.05
C ASP A 144 3.44 18.37 10.17
N LEU A 145 2.83 17.39 9.50
CA LEU A 145 1.41 17.08 9.63
C LEU A 145 1.01 16.75 11.07
N THR A 146 1.77 15.88 11.75
CA THR A 146 1.55 15.51 13.17
C THR A 146 1.79 16.68 14.14
N SER A 147 2.78 17.52 13.84
CA SER A 147 3.03 18.75 14.60
C SER A 147 1.85 19.73 14.50
N ARG A 148 1.35 19.94 13.28
CA ARG A 148 0.19 20.81 13.00
C ARG A 148 -1.11 20.26 13.59
N SER A 149 -1.34 18.95 13.56
CA SER A 149 -2.54 18.36 14.19
C SER A 149 -2.54 18.54 15.71
N SER A 150 -1.37 18.71 16.32
CA SER A 150 -1.23 18.89 17.78
C SER A 150 -1.36 20.35 18.24
N LEU A 151 -1.24 21.32 17.32
CA LEU A 151 -1.29 22.76 17.60
C LEU A 151 -2.66 23.35 17.20
N PRO A 152 -3.30 24.19 18.04
CA PRO A 152 -4.60 24.81 17.69
C PRO A 152 -4.58 25.60 16.38
N SER A 153 -3.48 26.29 16.09
CA SER A 153 -3.29 27.02 14.82
C SER A 153 -3.13 26.09 13.62
N GLY A 154 -2.44 24.95 13.80
CA GLY A 154 -2.29 23.94 12.75
C GLY A 154 -3.60 23.20 12.48
N GLN A 155 -4.38 22.89 13.53
CA GLN A 155 -5.72 22.32 13.40
C GLN A 155 -6.68 23.24 12.64
N ALA A 156 -6.62 24.55 12.88
CA ALA A 156 -7.43 25.52 12.15
C ALA A 156 -7.11 25.50 10.64
N ILE A 157 -5.82 25.47 10.28
CA ILE A 157 -5.36 25.37 8.90
C ILE A 157 -5.85 24.06 8.26
N ILE A 158 -5.66 22.92 8.93
CA ILE A 158 -6.11 21.62 8.40
C ILE A 158 -7.62 21.63 8.11
N ARG A 159 -8.43 22.21 9.00
CA ARG A 159 -9.90 22.31 8.82
C ARG A 159 -10.32 23.33 7.77
N GLU A 160 -9.54 24.38 7.55
CA GLU A 160 -9.78 25.36 6.49
C GLU A 160 -9.67 24.71 5.10
N TYR A 161 -8.67 23.85 4.92
CA TYR A 161 -8.37 23.23 3.63
C TYR A 161 -9.14 21.92 3.37
N LEU A 162 -9.33 21.07 4.39
CA LEU A 162 -10.06 19.80 4.26
C LEU A 162 -11.55 19.91 4.61
N GLY A 163 -11.98 21.03 5.18
CA GLY A 163 -13.30 21.16 5.78
C GLY A 163 -13.34 20.63 7.22
N SER A 164 -14.37 21.05 7.95
CA SER A 164 -14.50 20.74 9.39
C SER A 164 -14.68 19.25 9.68
N GLU A 165 -15.35 18.52 8.78
CA GLU A 165 -15.60 17.09 8.93
C GLU A 165 -14.32 16.27 8.71
N ASP A 166 -13.76 16.31 7.50
CA ASP A 166 -12.59 15.50 7.15
C ASP A 166 -11.31 15.95 7.86
N GLY A 167 -11.13 17.26 8.03
CA GLY A 167 -10.06 17.81 8.85
C GLY A 167 -10.21 17.40 10.32
N GLY A 168 -11.43 17.33 10.84
CA GLY A 168 -11.71 16.81 12.19
C GLY A 168 -11.33 15.35 12.35
N ARG A 169 -11.72 14.50 11.38
CA ARG A 169 -11.41 13.05 11.38
C ARG A 169 -9.92 12.76 11.32
N LEU A 170 -9.17 13.55 10.54
CA LEU A 170 -7.70 13.49 10.46
C LEU A 170 -7.03 13.90 11.78
N ILE A 171 -7.44 15.02 12.36
CA ILE A 171 -6.88 15.52 13.62
C ILE A 171 -7.12 14.50 14.73
N SER A 172 -8.35 14.01 14.89
CA SER A 172 -8.69 13.02 15.92
C SER A 172 -7.90 11.72 15.78
N PHE A 173 -7.61 11.27 14.55
CA PHE A 173 -6.77 10.11 14.31
C PHE A 173 -5.33 10.37 14.77
N LEU A 174 -4.74 11.50 14.37
CA LEU A 174 -3.34 11.82 14.66
C LEU A 174 -3.07 12.19 16.12
N THR A 175 -4.04 12.75 16.84
CA THR A 175 -3.90 13.11 18.26
C THR A 175 -4.30 11.98 19.20
N ASN A 176 -4.78 10.83 18.68
CA ASN A 176 -5.40 9.76 19.47
C ASN A 176 -6.54 10.25 20.38
N ASP A 177 -7.17 11.38 20.04
CA ASP A 177 -8.35 11.87 20.73
C ASP A 177 -9.54 11.04 20.29
N PHE A 178 -9.73 9.89 20.95
CA PHE A 178 -10.98 9.16 20.85
C PHE A 178 -12.10 10.09 21.35
N PRO A 179 -13.18 10.29 20.58
CA PRO A 179 -14.37 10.90 21.14
C PRO A 179 -14.79 10.02 22.31
N LYS A 180 -14.72 10.55 23.54
CA LYS A 180 -15.32 9.90 24.71
C LYS A 180 -16.78 9.68 24.36
N ALA A 181 -17.15 8.42 24.14
CA ALA A 181 -18.54 8.02 24.02
C ALA A 181 -19.25 8.50 25.29
N GLN A 182 -20.10 9.53 25.14
CA GLN A 182 -21.09 9.85 26.17
C GLN A 182 -22.22 8.85 25.99
N GLY A 183 -22.33 7.93 26.94
CA GLY A 183 -23.42 6.99 27.13
C GLY A 183 -23.44 6.56 28.58
#